data_AF-A0A254RLT6-F1
#
_entry.id   AF-A0A254RLT6-F1
#
_cell.length_a   1.000
_cell.length_b   1.000
_cell.length_c   1.000
_cell.angle_alpha   90.00
_cell.angle_beta   90.00
_cell.angle_gamma   90.00
#
_symmetry.space_group_name_H-M   'P 1'
#
loop_
_entity.id
_entity.type
_entity.pdbx_description
1 polymer ?
#
loop_
_entity_poly.entity_id
_entity_poly.type
_entity_poly.pdbx_seq_one_letter_code
_entity_poly.pdbx_strand_id
1 'polypeptide(L)'
;MNKNGFTLIELVVTMAISGIFFTFAMNMFSTANNSFFNYKKSHEEYFDYNVMRAKADNMLRTNPGECSNDSLFKFTGNYADSLNKSFPFPFPKCKKLDRYRSLIFFLGKIDSSSREIYAYSLVKSTSIEW
;
A
#
# COMPACT_ATOMS: atom_id res chain seq x y z
N MET A 1 38.60 -46.28 -35.96
CA MET A 1 37.51 -45.64 -35.18
C MET A 1 38.08 -45.26 -33.82
N ASN A 2 38.50 -44.01 -33.64
CA ASN A 2 39.03 -43.54 -32.36
C ASN A 2 37.88 -43.35 -31.37
N LYS A 3 37.81 -44.21 -30.36
CA LYS A 3 36.99 -43.97 -29.16
C LYS A 3 37.77 -43.01 -28.26
N ASN A 4 37.57 -41.71 -28.45
CA ASN A 4 38.09 -40.70 -27.53
C ASN A 4 37.19 -40.71 -26.28
N GLY A 5 37.52 -41.55 -25.30
CA GLY A 5 36.93 -41.47 -23.97
C GLY A 5 37.48 -40.28 -23.20
N PHE A 6 36.65 -39.66 -22.37
CA PHE A 6 37.09 -38.60 -21.44
C PHE A 6 38.19 -39.14 -20.53
N THR A 7 39.29 -38.40 -20.39
CA THR A 7 40.31 -38.75 -19.41
C THR A 7 39.79 -38.47 -18.00
N LEU A 8 40.27 -39.24 -17.00
CA LEU A 8 39.86 -39.06 -15.61
C LEU A 8 40.11 -37.62 -15.12
N ILE A 9 41.20 -37.01 -15.58
CA ILE A 9 41.55 -35.62 -15.29
C ILE A 9 40.53 -34.65 -15.89
N GLU A 10 40.16 -34.80 -17.16
CA GLU A 10 39.14 -33.95 -17.79
C GLU A 10 37.79 -34.05 -17.06
N LEU A 11 37.45 -35.23 -16.54
CA LEU A 11 36.22 -35.47 -15.79
C LEU A 11 36.25 -34.77 -14.41
N VAL A 12 37.38 -34.85 -13.69
CA VAL A 12 37.55 -34.16 -12.40
C VAL A 12 37.55 -32.64 -12.59
N VAL A 13 38.23 -32.14 -13.61
CA VAL A 13 38.31 -30.70 -13.91
C VAL A 13 36.92 -30.17 -14.30
N THR A 14 36.17 -30.89 -15.13
CA THR A 14 34.81 -30.48 -15.51
C THR A 14 33.84 -30.51 -14.33
N MET A 15 33.92 -31.50 -13.44
CA MET A 15 33.12 -31.52 -12.20
C MET A 15 33.47 -30.36 -11.27
N ALA A 16 34.75 -30.05 -11.09
CA ALA A 16 35.19 -28.94 -10.25
C ALA A 16 34.70 -27.59 -10.78
N ILE A 17 34.87 -27.34 -12.09
CA ILE A 17 34.40 -26.12 -12.75
C ILE A 17 32.86 -26.02 -12.66
N SER A 18 32.15 -27.11 -12.92
CA SER A 18 30.68 -27.15 -12.84
C SER A 18 30.18 -26.86 -11.43
N GLY A 19 30.86 -27.36 -10.38
CA GLY A 19 30.51 -27.10 -8.98
C GLY A 19 30.66 -25.62 -8.59
N ILE A 20 31.68 -24.95 -9.10
CA ILE A 20 31.87 -23.50 -8.90
C ILE A 20 30.72 -22.73 -9.56
N PHE A 21 30.43 -23.00 -10.84
CA PHE A 21 29.34 -22.34 -11.55
C PHE A 21 27.97 -22.63 -10.91
N PHE A 22 27.73 -23.86 -10.46
CA PHE A 22 26.50 -24.24 -9.78
C PHE A 22 26.30 -23.45 -8.47
N THR A 23 27.36 -23.29 -7.68
CA THR A 23 27.31 -22.52 -6.44
C THR A 23 26.97 -21.04 -6.71
N PHE A 24 27.61 -20.44 -7.71
CA PHE A 24 27.30 -19.07 -8.14
C PHE A 24 25.86 -18.95 -8.65
N ALA A 25 25.39 -19.89 -9.46
CA ALA A 25 24.04 -19.91 -9.98
C ALA A 25 23.00 -20.03 -8.85
N MET A 26 23.22 -20.90 -7.86
CA MET A 26 22.32 -21.04 -6.71
C MET A 26 22.28 -19.79 -5.83
N ASN A 27 23.41 -19.14 -5.61
CA ASN A 27 23.44 -17.88 -4.88
C ASN A 27 22.69 -16.77 -5.62
N MET A 28 22.93 -16.60 -6.93
CA MET A 28 22.18 -15.64 -7.74
C MET A 28 20.68 -15.93 -7.76
N PHE A 29 20.31 -17.21 -7.90
CA PHE A 29 18.91 -17.63 -7.85
C PHE A 29 18.26 -17.27 -6.51
N SER A 30 18.91 -17.58 -5.39
CA SER A 30 18.42 -17.25 -4.05
C SER A 30 18.23 -15.74 -3.86
N THR A 31 19.22 -14.93 -4.26
CA THR A 31 19.12 -13.46 -4.18
C THR A 31 18.00 -12.90 -5.05
N ALA A 32 17.90 -13.37 -6.29
CA ALA A 32 16.85 -12.93 -7.22
C ALA A 32 15.45 -13.30 -6.71
N ASN A 33 15.28 -14.51 -6.16
CA ASN A 33 14.00 -14.96 -5.65
C ASN A 33 13.58 -14.15 -4.40
N ASN A 34 14.50 -13.92 -3.47
CA ASN A 34 14.24 -13.06 -2.31
C ASN A 34 13.90 -11.62 -2.71
N SER A 35 14.61 -11.06 -3.70
CA SER A 35 14.31 -9.73 -4.25
C SER A 35 12.91 -9.69 -4.87
N PHE A 36 12.54 -10.71 -5.64
CA PHE A 36 11.21 -10.83 -6.22
C PHE A 36 10.10 -10.94 -5.17
N PHE A 37 10.29 -11.76 -4.13
CA PHE A 37 9.33 -11.88 -3.03
C PHE A 37 9.16 -10.54 -2.28
N ASN A 38 10.25 -9.85 -1.99
CA ASN A 38 10.20 -8.54 -1.32
C ASN A 38 9.53 -7.49 -2.19
N TYR A 39 9.84 -7.45 -3.49
CA TYR A 39 9.20 -6.56 -4.46
C TYR A 39 7.69 -6.83 -4.55
N LYS A 40 7.30 -8.11 -4.68
CA LYS A 40 5.90 -8.51 -4.76
C LYS A 40 5.14 -8.12 -3.50
N LYS A 41 5.71 -8.38 -2.31
CA LYS A 41 5.10 -8.00 -1.03
C LYS A 41 4.92 -6.48 -0.95
N SER A 42 5.94 -5.71 -1.29
CA SER A 42 5.86 -4.23 -1.30
C SER A 42 4.83 -3.72 -2.31
N HIS A 43 4.70 -4.36 -3.48
CA HIS A 43 3.71 -4.01 -4.50
C HIS A 43 2.28 -4.36 -4.10
N GLU A 44 2.06 -5.52 -3.48
CA GLU A 44 0.76 -5.92 -2.94
C GLU A 44 0.32 -4.94 -1.84
N GLU A 45 1.23 -4.62 -0.92
CA GLU A 45 1.01 -3.61 0.12
C GLU A 45 0.65 -2.23 -0.46
N TYR A 46 1.38 -1.80 -1.51
CA TYR A 46 1.09 -0.55 -2.23
C TYR A 46 -0.25 -0.58 -2.96
N PHE A 47 -0.60 -1.71 -3.58
CA PHE A 47 -1.86 -1.87 -4.29
C PHE A 47 -3.05 -1.81 -3.33
N ASP A 48 -3.00 -2.60 -2.25
CA ASP A 48 -4.04 -2.61 -1.22
C ASP A 48 -4.22 -1.22 -0.60
N TYR A 49 -3.12 -0.52 -0.35
CA TYR A 49 -3.15 0.86 0.14
C TYR A 49 -3.89 1.80 -0.82
N ASN A 50 -3.61 1.74 -2.12
CA ASN A 50 -4.28 2.59 -3.11
C ASN A 50 -5.77 2.25 -3.23
N VAL A 51 -6.15 0.98 -3.16
CA VAL A 51 -7.55 0.55 -3.14
C VAL A 51 -8.28 1.11 -1.92
N MET A 52 -7.68 1.01 -0.73
CA MET A 52 -8.25 1.57 0.50
C MET A 52 -8.37 3.10 0.42
N ARG A 53 -7.37 3.78 -0.14
CA ARG A 53 -7.41 5.24 -0.36
C ARG A 53 -8.53 5.65 -1.31
N ALA A 54 -8.67 4.98 -2.45
CA ALA A 54 -9.73 5.27 -3.41
C ALA A 54 -11.12 5.02 -2.80
N LYS A 55 -11.27 3.95 -2.00
CA LYS A 55 -12.51 3.66 -1.27
C LYS A 55 -12.84 4.76 -0.25
N ALA A 56 -11.85 5.23 0.51
CA ALA A 56 -12.02 6.32 1.46
C ALA A 56 -12.43 7.63 0.77
N ASP A 57 -11.74 8.01 -0.31
CA ASP A 57 -12.08 9.22 -1.07
C ASP A 57 -13.51 9.16 -1.61
N ASN A 58 -13.91 8.02 -2.17
CA ASN A 58 -15.27 7.82 -2.63
C ASN A 58 -16.29 7.98 -1.48
N MET A 59 -16.05 7.32 -0.34
CA MET A 59 -16.93 7.42 0.84
C MET A 59 -17.09 8.87 1.33
N LEU A 60 -16.01 9.65 1.35
CA LEU A 60 -15.98 11.04 1.80
C LEU A 60 -16.68 12.01 0.83
N ARG A 61 -16.73 11.67 -0.45
CA ARG A 61 -17.41 12.45 -1.50
C ARG A 61 -18.90 12.13 -1.58
N THR A 62 -19.28 10.87 -1.39
CA THR A 62 -20.68 10.42 -1.55
C THR A 62 -21.52 10.66 -0.31
N ASN A 63 -20.92 10.64 0.88
CA ASN A 63 -21.66 10.72 2.13
C ASN A 63 -21.35 12.03 2.84
N PRO A 64 -22.37 12.69 3.43
CA PRO A 64 -22.15 13.87 4.23
C PRO A 64 -21.40 13.50 5.52
N GLY A 65 -20.61 14.44 6.01
CA GLY A 65 -19.99 14.34 7.31
C GLY A 65 -19.65 15.70 7.88
N GLU A 66 -19.32 15.70 9.15
CA GLU A 66 -18.99 16.89 9.90
C GLU A 66 -17.65 16.76 10.60
N CYS A 67 -16.98 17.89 10.75
CA CYS A 67 -15.80 18.00 11.55
C CYS A 67 -16.19 18.40 12.97
N SER A 68 -16.05 17.46 13.92
CA SER A 68 -16.29 17.69 15.35
C SER A 68 -15.30 18.72 15.91
N ASN A 69 -15.65 19.33 17.04
CA ASN A 69 -14.81 20.31 17.73
C ASN A 69 -13.43 19.74 18.13
N ASP A 70 -13.32 18.43 18.33
CA ASP A 70 -12.06 17.73 18.63
C ASP A 70 -11.19 17.47 17.39
N SER A 71 -11.46 18.13 16.26
CA SER A 71 -10.77 17.90 14.98
C SER A 71 -10.88 16.45 14.48
N LEU A 72 -11.97 15.76 14.82
CA LEU A 72 -12.28 14.41 14.35
C LEU A 72 -13.42 14.46 13.33
N PHE A 73 -13.26 13.78 12.21
CA PHE A 73 -14.30 13.65 11.20
C PHE A 73 -15.27 12.53 11.59
N LYS A 74 -16.57 12.81 11.46
CA LYS A 74 -17.63 11.81 11.61
C LYS A 74 -18.60 11.91 10.44
N PHE A 75 -18.98 10.77 9.88
CA PHE A 75 -20.08 10.72 8.91
C PHE A 75 -21.40 11.09 9.60
N THR A 76 -22.30 11.75 8.88
CA THR A 76 -23.63 12.16 9.37
C THR A 76 -24.74 11.55 8.51
N GLY A 77 -25.97 11.49 9.05
CA GLY A 77 -27.14 10.92 8.37
C GLY A 77 -27.46 9.46 8.75
N ASN A 78 -28.41 8.85 8.05
CA ASN A 78 -29.04 7.58 8.44
C ASN A 78 -28.10 6.37 8.47
N TYR A 79 -26.95 6.43 7.80
CA TYR A 79 -25.96 5.34 7.71
C TYR A 79 -24.63 5.69 8.39
N ALA A 80 -24.59 6.75 9.21
CA ALA A 80 -23.36 7.25 9.85
C ALA A 80 -22.58 6.17 10.61
N ASP A 81 -23.25 5.36 11.43
CA ASP A 81 -22.59 4.33 12.25
C ASP A 81 -21.96 3.22 11.41
N SER A 82 -22.63 2.82 10.32
CA SER A 82 -22.11 1.83 9.38
C SER A 82 -20.91 2.39 8.61
N LEU A 83 -21.00 3.64 8.15
CA LEU A 83 -19.92 4.33 7.43
C LEU A 83 -18.69 4.51 8.31
N ASN A 84 -18.86 4.98 9.55
CA ASN A 84 -17.77 5.14 10.51
C ASN A 84 -17.06 3.80 10.82
N LYS A 85 -17.80 2.68 10.88
CA LYS A 85 -17.22 1.35 11.09
C LYS A 85 -16.54 0.79 9.84
N SER A 86 -17.05 1.11 8.66
CA SER A 86 -16.54 0.60 7.37
C SER A 86 -15.39 1.42 6.78
N PHE A 87 -15.15 2.62 7.31
CA PHE A 87 -14.11 3.51 6.83
C PHE A 87 -12.73 2.89 7.06
N PRO A 88 -11.89 2.77 6.01
CA PRO A 88 -10.68 1.95 6.06
C PRO A 88 -9.55 2.55 6.91
N PHE A 89 -9.65 3.82 7.33
CA PHE A 89 -8.62 4.49 8.11
C PHE A 89 -9.14 4.88 9.51
N PRO A 90 -8.51 4.41 10.60
CA PRO A 90 -8.95 4.74 11.94
C PRO A 90 -8.66 6.20 12.28
N PHE A 91 -9.58 6.84 13.01
CA PHE A 91 -9.46 8.21 13.54
C PHE A 91 -9.12 9.29 12.49
N PRO A 92 -9.96 9.47 11.44
CA PRO A 92 -9.76 10.57 10.51
C PRO A 92 -9.84 11.90 11.25
N LYS A 93 -8.75 12.68 11.17
CA LYS A 93 -8.74 14.06 11.66
C LYS A 93 -9.30 14.98 10.60
N CYS A 94 -9.77 16.16 10.98
CA CYS A 94 -10.28 17.15 10.05
C CYS A 94 -9.92 18.56 10.43
N LYS A 95 -9.83 19.41 9.41
CA LYS A 95 -9.69 20.85 9.54
C LYS A 95 -10.75 21.50 8.67
N LYS A 96 -11.60 22.31 9.29
CA LYS A 96 -12.58 23.13 8.57
C LYS A 96 -11.81 24.13 7.71
N LEU A 97 -12.15 24.19 6.43
CA LEU A 97 -11.67 25.21 5.50
C LEU A 97 -12.83 26.18 5.21
N ASP A 98 -12.48 27.38 4.76
CA ASP A 98 -13.47 28.34 4.29
C ASP A 98 -14.29 27.75 3.13
N ARG A 99 -15.57 28.18 3.02
CA ARG A 99 -16.52 27.78 1.95
C ARG A 99 -17.03 26.33 2.03
N TYR A 100 -17.44 25.86 3.21
CA TYR A 100 -18.15 24.58 3.42
C TYR A 100 -17.35 23.32 3.03
N ARG A 101 -16.02 23.38 3.07
CA ARG A 101 -15.14 22.24 2.80
C ARG A 101 -14.44 21.80 4.08
N SER A 102 -14.34 20.49 4.31
CA SER A 102 -13.47 19.95 5.36
C SER A 102 -12.32 19.20 4.71
N LEU A 103 -11.10 19.58 5.09
CA LEU A 103 -9.90 18.80 4.80
C LEU A 103 -9.84 17.68 5.82
N ILE A 104 -9.68 16.45 5.35
CA ILE A 104 -9.64 15.25 6.19
C ILE A 104 -8.26 14.63 6.06
N PHE A 105 -7.64 14.38 7.21
CA PHE A 105 -6.32 13.80 7.36
C PHE A 105 -6.48 12.39 7.90
N PHE A 106 -5.91 11.40 7.22
CA PHE A 106 -5.87 10.03 7.70
C PHE A 106 -4.48 9.42 7.53
N LEU A 107 -4.12 8.55 8.47
CA LEU A 107 -2.82 7.87 8.52
C LEU A 107 -2.87 6.57 7.71
N GLY A 108 -2.05 6.49 6.67
CA GLY A 108 -1.79 5.26 5.94
C GLY A 108 -0.74 4.39 6.63
N LYS A 109 -0.83 3.07 6.47
CA LYS A 109 0.11 2.12 7.10
C LYS A 109 1.51 2.07 6.47
N ILE A 110 1.71 2.59 5.25
CA ILE A 110 2.92 2.28 4.47
C ILE A 110 3.57 3.59 4.01
N ASP A 111 4.67 3.94 4.68
CA ASP A 111 5.77 4.81 4.24
C ASP A 111 5.43 5.94 3.25
N SER A 112 4.95 7.06 3.77
CA SER A 112 5.17 8.35 3.14
C SER A 112 5.85 9.27 4.14
N SER A 113 6.99 9.82 3.74
CA SER A 113 7.70 10.92 4.40
C SER A 113 6.85 12.19 4.61
N SER A 114 5.55 12.17 4.31
CA SER A 114 4.55 13.06 4.87
C SER A 114 3.53 12.26 5.69
N ARG A 115 3.56 12.40 7.01
CA ARG A 115 2.75 11.66 7.99
C ARG A 115 1.23 11.87 7.92
N GLU A 116 0.67 12.45 6.86
CA GLU A 116 -0.78 12.68 6.76
C GLU A 116 -1.20 12.60 5.28
N ILE A 117 -2.22 11.78 4.98
CA ILE A 117 -2.85 11.74 3.67
C ILE A 117 -4.09 12.62 3.73
N TYR A 118 -4.26 13.45 2.70
CA TYR A 118 -5.33 14.44 2.64
C TYR A 118 -6.41 14.01 1.67
N ALA A 119 -7.68 14.10 2.08
CA ALA A 119 -8.84 14.07 1.19
C ALA A 119 -9.84 15.17 1.58
N TYR A 120 -10.83 15.39 0.73
CA TYR A 120 -11.82 16.43 0.93
C TYR A 120 -13.20 15.81 1.11
N SER A 121 -13.94 16.29 2.10
CA SER A 121 -15.38 16.00 2.21
C SER A 121 -16.19 17.29 2.03
N LEU A 122 -17.34 17.14 1.37
CA LEU A 122 -18.33 18.19 1.23
C LEU A 122 -19.15 18.25 2.53
N VAL A 123 -19.03 19.34 3.27
CA VAL A 123 -19.87 19.58 4.44
C VAL A 123 -21.20 20.09 3.96
N LYS A 124 -22.29 19.42 4.33
CA LYS A 124 -23.63 19.94 4.07
C LYS A 124 -23.82 21.19 4.95
N SER A 125 -23.95 22.35 4.33
CA SER A 125 -24.33 23.61 4.98
C SER A 125 -25.60 23.37 5.80
N THR A 126 -25.51 23.42 7.12
CA THR A 126 -26.68 23.66 7.96
C THR A 126 -27.21 25.04 7.58
N SER A 127 -28.39 25.05 6.96
CA SER A 127 -29.35 26.15 6.88
C SER A 127 -28.77 27.58 6.92
N ILE A 128 -28.67 28.21 5.75
CA ILE A 128 -28.84 29.66 5.70
C ILE A 128 -30.34 29.89 5.98
N GLU A 129 -30.68 30.14 7.24
CA GLU A 129 -31.93 30.82 7.58
C GLU A 129 -31.80 32.25 7.07
N TRP A 130 -32.64 32.60 6.09
CA TRP A 130 -32.91 33.97 5.68
C TRP A 130 -34.09 34.51 6.47
#